data_AF-A0A5K3FSA9-F1
#
_entry.id   AF-A0A5K3FSA9-F1
#
_cell.length_a   1.000
_cell.length_b   1.000
_cell.length_c   1.000
_cell.angle_alpha   90.00
_cell.angle_beta   90.00
_cell.angle_gamma   90.00
#
_symmetry.space_group_name_H-M   'P 1'
#
loop_
_entity.id
_entity.type
_entity.pdbx_description
1 polymer ?
#
loop_
_entity_poly.entity_id
_entity_poly.type
_entity_poly.pdbx_seq_one_letter_code
_entity_poly.pdbx_strand_id
1 'polypeptide(L)'
;SEKVKWAVFFTPPSDTAGRKIHDVRVDISRAAYECGMKFDANPFAADQIMPAALKLKFDECKRNGVHLMIFVLSGNNEYPQIKRLGDLYTG
;
A
#
# COMPACT_ATOMS: atom_id res chain seq x y z
N SER A 1 -13.89 -4.59 -17.41
CA SER A 1 -12.76 -5.02 -16.56
C SER A 1 -12.84 -4.22 -15.27
N GLU A 2 -12.94 -4.90 -14.14
CA GLU A 2 -12.91 -4.25 -12.83
C GLU A 2 -11.53 -3.62 -12.59
N LYS A 3 -11.49 -2.46 -11.94
CA LYS A 3 -10.23 -1.78 -11.61
C LYS A 3 -9.74 -2.24 -10.24
N VAL A 4 -8.44 -2.47 -10.13
CA VAL A 4 -7.79 -2.77 -8.85
C VAL A 4 -7.79 -1.50 -8.00
N LYS A 5 -8.69 -1.45 -7.00
CA LYS A 5 -8.62 -0.51 -5.89
C LYS A 5 -7.41 -0.80 -5.01
N TRP A 6 -6.57 0.20 -4.77
CA TRP A 6 -5.26 0.01 -4.12
C TRP A 6 -4.94 1.12 -3.12
N ALA A 7 -3.95 0.90 -2.25
CA ALA A 7 -3.44 1.87 -1.30
C ALA A 7 -1.91 1.77 -1.19
N VAL A 8 -1.25 2.85 -0.77
CA VAL A 8 0.19 2.88 -0.51
C VAL A 8 0.48 3.50 0.86
N PHE A 9 1.36 2.84 1.60
CA PHE A 9 1.79 3.27 2.92
C PHE A 9 3.30 3.26 3.02
N PHE A 10 3.87 4.31 3.59
CA PHE A 10 5.27 4.35 3.97
C PHE A 10 5.40 4.09 5.46
N THR A 11 6.24 3.14 5.88
CA THR A 11 6.41 2.81 7.31
C THR A 11 7.84 2.38 7.62
N PRO A 12 8.43 2.85 8.74
CA PRO A 12 7.97 3.95 9.59
C PRO A 12 8.03 5.32 8.88
N PRO A 13 7.44 6.40 9.43
CA PRO A 13 7.51 7.74 8.85
C PRO A 13 8.96 8.21 8.61
N SER A 14 9.19 8.96 7.53
CA SER A 14 10.50 9.55 7.23
C SER A 14 10.36 10.77 6.32
N ASP A 15 11.39 11.62 6.30
CA ASP A 15 11.44 12.79 5.41
C ASP A 15 11.40 12.41 3.92
N THR A 16 11.79 11.17 3.59
CA THR A 16 11.74 10.64 2.21
C THR A 16 10.38 10.08 1.82
N ALA A 17 9.46 9.91 2.77
CA ALA A 17 8.20 9.19 2.57
C ALA A 17 7.34 9.82 1.47
N GLY A 18 7.18 11.15 1.49
CA GLY A 18 6.37 11.86 0.51
C GLY A 18 6.86 11.63 -0.92
N ARG A 19 8.18 11.67 -1.13
CA ARG A 19 8.79 11.41 -2.44
C ARG A 19 8.55 9.96 -2.88
N LYS A 20 8.82 9.00 -2.00
CA LYS A 20 8.66 7.58 -2.33
C LYS A 20 7.21 7.17 -2.59
N ILE A 21 6.26 7.72 -1.83
CA ILE A 21 4.82 7.54 -2.07
C ILE A 21 4.45 8.12 -3.44
N HIS A 22 4.95 9.31 -3.76
CA HIS A 22 4.73 9.93 -5.07
C HIS A 22 5.29 9.07 -6.21
N ASP A 23 6.52 8.59 -6.09
CA ASP A 23 7.17 7.71 -7.10
C ASP A 23 6.30 6.47 -7.36
N VAL A 24 5.83 5.79 -6.30
CA VAL A 24 4.93 4.63 -6.42
C VAL A 24 3.63 5.00 -7.16
N ARG A 25 3.04 6.16 -6.87
CA ARG A 25 1.80 6.61 -7.53
C ARG A 25 1.96 6.81 -9.03
N VAL A 26 3.10 7.35 -9.45
CA VAL A 26 3.40 7.56 -10.87
C VAL A 26 3.71 6.23 -11.56
N ASP A 27 4.57 5.42 -10.96
CA ASP A 27 5.10 4.23 -11.61
C ASP A 27 4.10 3.08 -11.68
N ILE A 28 3.22 2.94 -10.69
CA ILE A 28 2.31 1.79 -10.64
C ILE A 28 1.29 1.78 -11.78
N SER A 29 0.81 2.95 -12.18
CA SER A 29 -0.17 3.05 -13.27
C SER A 29 0.45 2.62 -14.60
N ARG A 30 1.72 2.99 -14.83
CA ARG A 30 2.50 2.56 -16.00
C ARG A 30 2.76 1.06 -15.96
N ALA A 31 3.31 0.55 -14.85
CA ALA A 31 3.62 -0.87 -14.70
C ALA A 31 2.36 -1.76 -14.83
N ALA A 32 1.25 -1.34 -14.24
CA ALA A 32 -0.02 -2.04 -14.35
C ALA A 32 -0.51 -2.13 -15.80
N TYR A 33 -0.43 -1.01 -16.54
CA TYR A 33 -0.82 -0.96 -17.94
C TYR A 33 0.02 -1.91 -18.80
N GLU A 34 1.33 -1.93 -18.60
CA GLU A 34 2.26 -2.84 -19.30
C GLU A 34 1.95 -4.32 -19.03
N CYS A 35 1.44 -4.63 -17.84
CA CYS A 35 1.01 -5.98 -17.45
C CYS A 35 -0.46 -6.30 -17.79
N GLY A 36 -1.18 -5.42 -18.51
CA GLY A 36 -2.59 -5.62 -18.86
C GLY A 36 -3.56 -5.49 -17.67
N MET A 37 -3.11 -4.95 -16.54
CA MET A 37 -3.92 -4.66 -15.37
C MET A 37 -4.46 -3.24 -15.42
N LYS A 38 -5.65 -3.02 -14.85
CA LYS A 38 -6.25 -1.68 -14.71
C LYS A 38 -6.39 -1.35 -13.24
N PHE A 39 -5.72 -0.30 -12.81
CA PHE A 39 -5.80 0.20 -11.44
C PHE A 39 -6.73 1.41 -11.37
N ASP A 40 -7.23 1.70 -10.19
CA ASP A 40 -7.80 3.02 -9.94
C ASP A 40 -6.73 4.10 -10.12
N ALA A 41 -7.09 5.22 -10.76
CA ALA A 41 -6.15 6.27 -11.12
C ALA A 41 -5.49 6.92 -9.89
N ASN A 42 -6.20 6.91 -8.75
CA ASN A 42 -5.67 7.34 -7.47
C ASN A 42 -5.80 6.20 -6.45
N PRO A 43 -4.83 6.06 -5.54
CA PRO A 43 -4.98 5.15 -4.43
C PRO A 43 -6.10 5.61 -3.50
N PHE A 44 -6.72 4.67 -2.80
CA PHE A 44 -7.64 4.92 -1.71
C PHE A 44 -6.98 5.70 -0.56
N ALA A 45 -5.73 5.37 -0.24
CA ALA A 45 -4.93 6.05 0.77
C ALA A 45 -3.45 6.10 0.34
N ALA A 46 -2.77 7.19 0.70
CA ALA A 46 -1.38 7.45 0.34
C ALA A 46 -0.66 8.20 1.46
N ASP A 47 -0.33 7.50 2.54
CA ASP A 47 0.14 8.11 3.79
C ASP A 47 1.44 7.48 4.30
N GLN A 48 2.16 8.22 5.13
CA GLN A 48 3.14 7.62 6.03
C GLN A 48 2.46 7.22 7.34
N ILE A 49 2.81 6.06 7.88
CA ILE A 49 2.17 5.50 9.07
C ILE A 49 3.20 4.96 10.04
N MET A 50 2.90 5.09 11.33
CA MET A 50 3.65 4.40 12.37
C MET A 50 3.36 2.89 12.30
N PRO A 51 4.33 2.01 12.63
CA PRO A 51 4.10 0.57 12.68
C PRO A 51 2.92 0.16 13.57
N ALA A 52 2.71 0.89 14.68
CA ALA A 52 1.57 0.68 15.59
C ALA A 52 0.19 0.87 14.93
N ALA A 53 0.11 1.61 13.81
CA ALA A 53 -1.12 1.84 13.07
C ALA A 53 -1.39 0.81 11.96
N LEU A 54 -0.49 -0.16 11.74
CA LEU A 54 -0.61 -1.15 10.66
C LEU A 54 -1.97 -1.87 10.70
N LYS A 55 -2.32 -2.46 11.84
CA LYS A 55 -3.60 -3.20 11.98
C LYS A 55 -4.81 -2.34 11.63
N LEU A 56 -4.84 -1.09 12.11
CA LEU A 56 -5.91 -0.15 11.82
C LEU A 56 -6.04 0.11 10.31
N LYS A 57 -4.91 0.26 9.61
CA LYS A 57 -4.90 0.47 8.15
C LYS A 57 -5.29 -0.77 7.36
N PHE A 58 -4.91 -1.96 7.80
CA PHE A 58 -5.42 -3.21 7.22
C PHE A 58 -6.95 -3.31 7.37
N ASP A 59 -7.49 -3.02 8.56
CA ASP A 59 -8.94 -3.00 8.81
C ASP A 59 -9.67 -1.96 7.94
N GLU A 60 -9.11 -0.76 7.82
CA GLU A 60 -9.64 0.31 6.98
C GLU A 60 -9.68 -0.11 5.50
N CYS A 61 -8.57 -0.63 4.97
CA CYS A 61 -8.47 -1.10 3.59
C CYS A 61 -9.44 -2.24 3.31
N LYS A 62 -9.54 -3.23 4.21
CA LYS A 62 -10.48 -4.36 4.07
C LYS A 62 -11.94 -3.88 4.02
N ARG A 63 -12.35 -3.01 4.94
CA ARG A 63 -13.72 -2.45 4.96
C ARG A 63 -14.05 -1.66 3.70
N ASN A 64 -13.05 -1.06 3.06
CA ASN A 64 -13.22 -0.25 1.86
C ASN A 64 -13.01 -1.02 0.55
N GLY A 65 -12.85 -2.35 0.60
CA GLY A 65 -12.66 -3.16 -0.62
C GLY A 65 -11.37 -2.85 -1.36
N VAL A 66 -10.29 -2.52 -0.64
CA VAL A 66 -8.96 -2.38 -1.24
C VAL A 66 -8.41 -3.77 -1.54
N HIS A 67 -8.01 -3.99 -2.79
CA HIS A 67 -7.49 -5.27 -3.29
C HIS A 67 -5.96 -5.39 -3.15
N LEU A 68 -5.25 -4.25 -3.14
CA LEU A 68 -3.80 -4.21 -3.03
C LEU A 68 -3.34 -3.12 -2.05
N MET A 69 -2.50 -3.51 -1.10
CA MET A 69 -1.79 -2.58 -0.22
C MET A 69 -0.29 -2.66 -0.51
N ILE A 70 0.33 -1.50 -0.74
CA ILE A 70 1.75 -1.39 -1.04
C ILE A 70 2.44 -0.77 0.16
N PHE A 71 3.44 -1.45 0.70
CA PHE A 71 4.24 -0.94 1.80
C PHE A 71 5.63 -0.59 1.32
N VAL A 72 6.00 0.68 1.47
CA VAL A 72 7.36 1.16 1.28
C VAL A 72 8.04 1.17 2.64
N LEU A 73 9.11 0.41 2.76
CA LEU A 73 9.84 0.23 4.01
C LEU A 73 11.16 1.00 3.97
N SER A 74 11.47 1.73 5.04
CA SER A 74 12.79 2.34 5.24
C SER A 74 13.80 1.38 5.91
N GLY A 75 13.34 0.18 6.31
CA GLY A 75 14.15 -0.86 6.94
C GLY A 75 13.46 -2.23 6.93
N ASN A 76 14.09 -3.22 7.59
CA ASN A 76 13.61 -4.62 7.61
C ASN A 76 12.76 -4.98 8.84
N ASN A 77 12.65 -4.10 9.83
CA ASN A 77 12.03 -4.43 11.12
C ASN A 77 10.50 -4.58 11.04
N GLU A 78 9.89 -3.92 10.07
CA GLU A 78 8.43 -3.86 9.90
C GLU A 78 7.90 -5.00 9.02
N TYR A 79 8.77 -5.63 8.22
CA TYR A 79 8.39 -6.65 7.26
C TYR A 79 7.68 -7.87 7.91
N PRO A 80 8.15 -8.44 9.04
CA PRO A 80 7.47 -9.58 9.67
C PRO A 80 6.05 -9.26 10.12
N GLN A 81 5.81 -8.05 10.65
CA GLN A 81 4.49 -7.63 11.10
C GLN A 81 3.53 -7.44 9.93
N ILE A 82 4.00 -6.82 8.85
CA ILE A 82 3.24 -6.62 7.63
C ILE A 82 2.85 -7.96 7.01
N LYS A 83 3.79 -8.92 6.93
CA LYS A 83 3.50 -10.26 6.41
C LYS A 83 2.49 -11.00 7.25
N ARG A 84 2.69 -11.04 8.58
CA ARG A 84 1.73 -11.64 9.50
C ARG A 84 0.33 -11.05 9.35
N LEU A 85 0.20 -9.73 9.20
CA LEU A 85 -1.08 -9.07 8.98
C LEU A 85 -1.64 -9.38 7.59
N GLY A 86 -0.81 -9.44 6.55
CA GLY A 86 -1.20 -9.88 5.21
C GLY A 86 -1.87 -11.26 5.27
N ASP A 87 -1.16 -12.26 5.79
CA ASP A 87 -1.63 -13.65 5.87
C ASP A 87 -2.95 -13.78 6.65
N LEU A 88 -3.12 -12.99 7.72
CA LEU A 88 -4.36 -12.97 8.50
C LEU A 88 -5.57 -12.39 7.72
N TYR A 89 -5.33 -11.49 6.76
CA TYR A 89 -6.39 -10.76 6.05
C TYR A 89 -6.69 -11.34 4.67
N THR A 90 -5.72 -12.00 4.03
CA THR A 90 -5.89 -12.65 2.73
C THR A 90 -6.24 -14.13 2.83
N GLY A 91 -5.94 -14.78 3.97
CA GLY A 91 -5.85 -16.24 4.04
C GLY A 91 -4.69 -16.74 3.18
#